data_AF-A0A8B8UUQ6-F1
#
_entry.id   AF-A0A8B8UUQ6-F1
#
_cell.length_a   1.000
_cell.length_b   1.000
_cell.length_c   1.000
_cell.angle_alpha   90.00
_cell.angle_beta   90.00
_cell.angle_gamma   90.00
#
_symmetry.space_group_name_H-M   'P 1'
#
loop_
_entity.id
_entity.type
_entity.pdbx_description
1 polymer ?
#
loop_
_entity_poly.entity_id
_entity_poly.type
_entity_poly.pdbx_seq_one_letter_code
_entity_poly.pdbx_strand_id
1 'polypeptide(L)'
;MFGPFKLTSPAAGGLLWKIPWRMSTHQKCRQRERLRNVDQVIKQLTLGLHVQRCQEKGLTYQEAMESKKKYKPRSKSLRLLNKPSVFPKENQMSSKDKYWTFDKKAVGYRKGIHKVPKWTKISIRKTPKFF
;
A
#
# COMPACT_ATOMS: atom_id res chain seq x y z
N MET A 1 13.85 -22.25 -44.62
CA MET A 1 14.36 -23.60 -44.32
C MET A 1 15.32 -23.47 -43.15
N PHE A 2 14.98 -23.98 -41.96
CA PHE A 2 15.81 -23.83 -40.75
C PHE A 2 16.78 -25.02 -40.63
N GLY A 3 18.08 -24.75 -40.47
CA GLY A 3 19.15 -25.75 -40.41
C GLY A 3 19.27 -26.49 -39.06
N PRO A 4 20.19 -27.49 -38.97
CA PRO A 4 20.29 -28.46 -37.88
C PRO A 4 20.73 -27.88 -36.51
N PHE A 5 21.17 -26.62 -36.47
CA PHE A 5 21.45 -25.91 -35.23
C PHE A 5 20.32 -24.92 -34.96
N LYS A 6 19.35 -25.35 -34.16
CA LYS A 6 18.38 -24.41 -33.58
C LYS A 6 19.16 -23.48 -32.66
N LEU A 7 19.13 -22.17 -32.91
CA LEU A 7 19.42 -21.20 -31.87
C LEU A 7 18.51 -21.57 -30.70
N THR A 8 19.11 -22.01 -29.59
CA THR A 8 18.35 -22.24 -28.37
C THR A 8 17.75 -20.91 -27.92
N SER A 9 16.81 -20.95 -26.99
CA SER A 9 16.00 -19.80 -26.60
C SER A 9 16.69 -18.67 -25.77
N PRO A 10 18.03 -18.42 -25.74
CA PRO A 10 18.51 -17.14 -25.19
C PRO A 10 18.11 -15.93 -26.04
N ALA A 11 17.86 -16.09 -27.33
CA ALA A 11 17.65 -14.95 -28.24
C ALA A 11 16.34 -14.17 -28.01
N ALA A 12 15.32 -14.77 -27.37
CA ALA A 12 14.05 -14.10 -27.08
C ALA A 12 13.98 -13.49 -25.66
N GLY A 13 15.06 -13.56 -24.89
CA GLY A 13 15.11 -13.13 -23.48
C GLY A 13 16.50 -13.27 -22.86
N GLY A 14 17.53 -12.79 -23.53
CA GLY A 14 18.94 -13.06 -23.18
C GLY A 14 19.42 -12.37 -21.90
N LEU A 15 18.71 -11.33 -21.44
CA LEU A 15 19.05 -10.65 -20.19
C LEU A 15 18.32 -11.28 -19.00
N LEU A 16 19.09 -11.87 -18.08
CA LEU A 16 18.56 -12.51 -16.89
C LEU A 16 18.17 -11.49 -15.80
N TRP A 17 16.89 -11.13 -15.75
CA TRP A 17 16.32 -10.38 -14.63
C TRP A 17 15.93 -11.34 -13.49
N LYS A 18 16.89 -11.65 -12.61
CA LYS A 18 16.72 -12.61 -11.50
C LYS A 18 15.83 -12.08 -10.36
N ILE A 19 14.55 -11.86 -10.65
CA ILE A 19 13.53 -11.40 -9.70
C ILE A 19 12.58 -12.57 -9.39
N PRO A 20 12.50 -13.06 -8.14
CA PRO A 20 11.66 -14.20 -7.81
C PRO A 20 10.17 -13.88 -7.99
N TRP A 21 9.34 -14.90 -8.20
CA TRP A 21 7.89 -14.72 -8.33
C TRP A 21 7.20 -14.39 -7.00
N ARG A 22 7.80 -14.77 -5.87
CA ARG A 22 7.30 -14.55 -4.51
C ARG A 22 8.28 -13.74 -3.66
N MET A 23 7.74 -13.08 -2.63
CA MET A 23 8.52 -12.36 -1.62
C MET A 23 9.03 -13.30 -0.51
N SER A 24 10.21 -13.00 0.03
CA SER A 24 10.71 -13.67 1.24
C SER A 24 9.96 -13.21 2.50
N THR A 25 10.09 -13.96 3.59
CA THR A 25 9.49 -13.62 4.91
C THR A 25 9.93 -12.24 5.40
N HIS A 26 11.21 -11.92 5.28
CA HIS A 26 11.78 -10.62 5.65
C HIS A 26 11.20 -9.48 4.79
N GLN A 27 11.06 -9.67 3.48
CA GLN A 27 10.43 -8.68 2.62
C GLN A 27 8.96 -8.45 2.99
N LYS A 28 8.22 -9.51 3.34
CA LYS A 28 6.84 -9.41 3.82
C LYS A 28 6.76 -8.67 5.15
N CYS A 29 7.70 -8.89 6.07
CA CYS A 29 7.80 -8.13 7.33
C CYS A 29 8.00 -6.62 7.06
N ARG A 30 8.99 -6.26 6.24
CA ARG A 30 9.23 -4.85 5.87
C ARG A 30 8.07 -4.22 5.12
N GLN A 31 7.33 -5.00 4.33
CA GLN A 31 6.12 -4.51 3.67
C GLN A 31 5.03 -4.17 4.68
N ARG A 32 4.79 -5.03 5.67
CA ARG A 32 3.85 -4.75 6.77
C ARG A 32 4.27 -3.51 7.57
N GLU A 33 5.56 -3.37 7.84
CA GLU A 33 6.11 -2.18 8.51
C GLU A 33 5.80 -0.90 7.73
N ARG A 34 6.08 -0.87 6.41
CA ARG A 34 5.77 0.29 5.57
C ARG A 34 4.27 0.60 5.52
N LEU A 35 3.42 -0.42 5.45
CA LEU A 35 1.97 -0.22 5.48
C LEU A 35 1.54 0.42 6.81
N ARG A 36 2.04 -0.09 7.94
CA ARG A 36 1.78 0.48 9.28
C ARG A 36 2.29 1.92 9.40
N ASN A 37 3.46 2.22 8.86
CA ASN A 37 4.04 3.57 8.90
C ASN A 37 3.18 4.58 8.15
N VAL A 38 2.69 4.22 6.96
CA VAL A 38 1.78 5.10 6.20
C VAL A 38 0.47 5.34 6.97
N ASP A 39 -0.07 4.29 7.60
CA ASP A 39 -1.29 4.44 8.41
C ASP A 39 -1.06 5.35 9.62
N GLN A 40 0.12 5.26 10.24
CA GLN A 40 0.53 6.10 11.35
C GLN A 40 0.67 7.57 10.92
N VAL A 41 1.25 7.85 9.75
CA VAL A 41 1.34 9.21 9.21
C VAL A 41 -0.06 9.81 9.02
N ILE A 42 -1.00 9.06 8.43
CA ILE A 42 -2.40 9.52 8.26
C ILE A 42 -3.04 9.78 9.63
N LYS A 43 -2.83 8.90 10.61
CA LYS A 43 -3.32 9.08 11.99
C LYS A 43 -2.79 10.38 12.59
N GLN A 44 -1.49 10.65 12.48
CA GLN A 44 -0.88 11.87 13.02
C GLN A 44 -1.38 13.14 12.33
N LEU A 45 -1.54 13.12 11.01
CA LEU A 45 -2.14 14.25 10.27
C LEU A 45 -3.55 14.56 10.78
N THR A 46 -4.37 13.52 11.01
CA THR A 46 -5.74 13.73 11.50
C THR A 46 -5.80 14.19 12.95
N LEU A 47 -4.85 13.74 13.77
CA LEU A 47 -4.68 14.18 15.16
C LEU A 47 -4.30 15.67 15.17
N GLY A 48 -3.27 16.06 14.42
CA GLY A 48 -2.83 17.46 14.35
C GLY A 48 -3.95 18.41 13.92
N LEU A 49 -4.72 18.04 12.90
CA LEU A 49 -5.89 18.82 12.47
C LEU A 49 -7.02 18.88 13.51
N HIS A 50 -7.16 17.84 14.33
CA HIS A 50 -8.13 17.84 15.43
C HIS A 50 -7.69 18.80 16.53
N VAL A 51 -6.43 18.73 16.94
CA VAL A 51 -5.85 19.61 17.96
C VAL A 51 -5.91 21.07 17.52
N GLN A 52 -5.53 21.37 16.27
CA GLN A 52 -5.63 22.71 15.70
C GLN A 52 -7.04 23.27 15.82
N ARG A 53 -8.07 22.47 15.49
CA ARG A 53 -9.48 22.89 15.60
C ARG A 53 -9.94 23.07 17.05
N CYS A 54 -9.40 22.30 17.99
CA CYS A 54 -9.67 22.50 19.42
C CYS A 54 -9.06 23.82 19.91
N GLN A 55 -7.84 24.14 19.49
CA GLN A 55 -7.19 25.41 19.82
C GLN A 55 -7.94 26.61 19.22
N GLU A 56 -8.42 26.51 17.98
CA GLU A 56 -9.30 27.52 17.35
C GLU A 56 -10.60 27.75 18.14
N LYS A 57 -11.05 26.76 18.92
CA LYS A 57 -12.21 26.85 19.81
C LYS A 57 -11.85 27.31 21.23
N GLY A 58 -10.59 27.64 21.49
CA GLY A 58 -10.11 28.14 22.78
C GLY A 58 -9.65 27.08 23.78
N LEU A 59 -9.48 25.81 23.38
CA LEU A 59 -8.95 24.76 24.28
C LEU A 59 -7.42 24.75 24.31
N THR A 60 -6.84 24.34 25.43
CA THR A 60 -5.40 24.09 25.54
C THR A 60 -4.98 22.83 24.78
N TYR A 61 -3.67 22.65 24.53
CA TYR A 61 -3.17 21.45 23.84
C TYR A 61 -3.46 20.15 24.60
N GLN A 62 -3.29 20.15 25.93
CA GLN A 62 -3.54 18.99 26.78
C GLN A 62 -5.03 18.62 26.77
N GLU A 63 -5.92 19.60 26.94
CA GLU A 63 -7.37 19.40 26.83
C GLU A 63 -7.79 18.90 25.44
N ALA A 64 -7.18 19.42 24.38
CA ALA A 64 -7.44 18.99 23.02
C ALA A 64 -7.08 17.51 22.81
N MET A 65 -6.00 17.03 23.43
CA MET A 65 -5.58 15.62 23.39
C MET A 65 -6.54 14.72 24.18
N GLU A 66 -6.99 15.18 25.35
CA GLU A 66 -7.94 14.48 26.23
C GLU A 66 -9.40 14.55 25.75
N SER A 67 -9.70 15.42 24.79
CA SER A 67 -11.07 15.57 24.28
C SER A 67 -11.66 14.25 23.77
N LYS A 68 -12.79 13.85 24.36
CA LYS A 68 -13.50 12.60 24.04
C LYS A 68 -13.95 12.57 22.57
N LYS A 69 -14.45 13.70 22.07
CA LYS A 69 -14.98 13.82 20.70
C LYS A 69 -13.90 14.31 19.75
N LYS A 70 -13.31 13.38 18.99
CA LYS A 70 -12.34 13.73 17.94
C LYS A 70 -13.01 14.24 16.67
N TYR A 71 -12.65 15.46 16.27
CA TYR A 71 -13.07 16.08 15.04
C TYR A 71 -12.51 15.34 13.82
N LYS A 72 -13.37 15.11 12.81
CA LYS A 72 -12.95 14.52 11.53
C LYS A 72 -12.38 15.60 10.60
N PRO A 73 -11.42 15.24 9.71
CA PRO A 73 -10.88 16.17 8.72
C PRO A 73 -11.96 16.57 7.70
N ARG A 74 -11.99 17.86 7.35
CA ARG A 74 -12.94 18.40 6.36
C ARG A 74 -12.46 18.21 4.93
N SER A 75 -11.14 18.18 4.67
CA SER A 75 -10.59 17.95 3.34
C SER A 75 -11.02 16.59 2.78
N LYS A 76 -11.38 16.57 1.48
CA LYS A 76 -11.90 15.37 0.80
C LYS A 76 -10.89 14.22 0.81
N SER A 77 -9.62 14.52 0.52
CA SER A 77 -8.52 13.54 0.46
C SER A 77 -8.30 12.83 1.79
N LEU A 78 -8.11 13.56 2.89
CA LEU A 78 -7.92 12.96 4.22
C LEU A 78 -9.17 12.22 4.70
N ARG A 79 -10.36 12.70 4.34
CA ARG A 79 -11.60 11.99 4.66
C ARG A 79 -11.69 10.65 3.92
N LEU A 80 -11.24 10.57 2.68
CA LEU A 80 -11.15 9.32 1.92
C LEU A 80 -10.08 8.37 2.48
N LEU A 81 -8.91 8.90 2.84
CA LEU A 81 -7.85 8.12 3.49
C LEU A 81 -8.26 7.53 4.84
N ASN A 82 -9.15 8.22 5.56
CA ASN A 82 -9.72 7.71 6.81
C ASN A 82 -10.78 6.62 6.62
N LYS A 83 -11.35 6.48 5.42
CA LYS A 83 -12.38 5.47 5.15
C LYS A 83 -11.73 4.12 4.83
N PRO A 84 -11.97 3.07 5.62
CA PRO A 84 -11.33 1.76 5.42
C PRO A 84 -11.75 1.10 4.09
N SER A 85 -12.95 1.42 3.60
CA SER A 85 -13.42 0.97 2.28
C SER A 85 -12.56 1.50 1.13
N VAL A 86 -11.95 2.68 1.27
CA VAL A 86 -11.11 3.28 0.22
C VAL A 86 -9.64 2.98 0.48
N PHE A 87 -9.16 3.23 1.70
CA PHE A 87 -7.78 3.03 2.10
C PHE A 87 -7.73 2.19 3.39
N PRO A 88 -7.68 0.85 3.28
CA PRO A 88 -7.66 -0.03 4.46
C PRO A 88 -6.31 0.04 5.18
N LYS A 89 -6.37 -0.04 6.51
CA LYS A 89 -5.19 -0.16 7.36
C LYS A 89 -4.53 -1.53 7.23
N GLU A 90 -3.27 -1.65 7.59
CA GLU A 90 -2.51 -2.89 7.51
C GLU A 90 -3.21 -4.05 8.23
N ASN A 91 -3.79 -3.81 9.41
CA ASN A 91 -4.51 -4.84 10.17
C ASN A 91 -5.86 -5.26 9.52
N GLN A 92 -6.46 -4.38 8.71
CA GLN A 92 -7.71 -4.64 8.00
C GLN A 92 -7.48 -5.29 6.63
N MET A 93 -6.26 -5.18 6.07
CA MET A 93 -5.93 -5.74 4.77
C MET A 93 -5.83 -7.27 4.81
N SER A 94 -6.35 -7.90 3.76
CA SER A 94 -6.14 -9.33 3.52
C SER A 94 -4.65 -9.63 3.27
N SER A 95 -4.21 -10.85 3.60
CA SER A 95 -2.85 -11.31 3.25
C SER A 95 -2.60 -11.23 1.73
N LYS A 96 -3.64 -11.48 0.92
CA LYS A 96 -3.58 -11.41 -0.54
C LYS A 96 -3.23 -10.01 -1.01
N ASP A 97 -3.89 -8.97 -0.50
CA ASP A 97 -3.66 -7.58 -0.96
C ASP A 97 -2.38 -6.95 -0.40
N LYS A 98 -1.84 -7.47 0.72
CA LYS A 98 -0.54 -7.01 1.25
C LYS A 98 0.62 -7.35 0.32
N TYR A 99 0.54 -8.49 -0.36
CA TYR A 99 1.68 -9.07 -1.09
C TYR A 99 1.42 -9.26 -2.58
N TRP A 100 0.17 -9.14 -3.04
CA TRP A 100 -0.22 -9.35 -4.43
C TRP A 100 -1.07 -8.19 -4.94
N THR A 101 -0.69 -7.68 -6.10
CA THR A 101 -1.43 -6.67 -6.86
C THR A 101 -2.24 -7.32 -7.98
N PHE A 102 -3.31 -6.66 -8.40
CA PHE A 102 -4.04 -7.04 -9.60
C PHE A 102 -3.19 -6.77 -10.84
N ASP A 103 -3.09 -7.75 -11.74
CA ASP A 103 -2.47 -7.58 -13.04
C ASP A 103 -3.34 -8.27 -14.11
N LYS A 104 -3.95 -7.46 -14.99
CA LYS A 104 -4.92 -7.91 -16.00
C LYS A 104 -4.37 -8.96 -16.99
N LYS A 105 -3.06 -9.02 -17.14
CA LYS A 105 -2.35 -9.88 -18.11
C LYS A 105 -1.61 -11.04 -17.45
N ALA A 106 -1.61 -11.14 -16.12
CA ALA A 106 -1.05 -12.28 -15.42
C ALA A 106 -2.06 -13.42 -15.35
N VAL A 107 -1.60 -14.67 -15.45
CA VAL A 107 -2.42 -15.84 -15.17
C VAL A 107 -2.90 -15.78 -13.71
N GLY A 108 -4.20 -15.96 -13.49
CA GLY A 108 -4.82 -15.79 -12.17
C GLY A 108 -4.95 -14.32 -11.72
N TYR A 109 -4.77 -13.36 -12.63
CA TYR A 109 -4.97 -11.92 -12.44
C TYR A 109 -4.17 -11.27 -11.31
N ARG A 110 -3.07 -11.91 -10.88
CA ARG A 110 -2.26 -11.46 -9.74
C ARG A 110 -0.78 -11.42 -10.06
N LYS A 111 -0.11 -10.43 -9.49
CA LYS A 111 1.34 -10.24 -9.55
C LYS A 111 1.88 -9.84 -8.19
N GLY A 112 3.02 -10.39 -7.77
CA GLY A 112 3.67 -10.01 -6.52
C GLY A 112 3.97 -8.52 -6.47
N ILE A 113 3.65 -7.86 -5.36
CA ILE A 113 3.77 -6.40 -5.23
C ILE A 113 5.22 -5.92 -5.39
N HIS A 114 6.21 -6.76 -5.07
CA HIS A 114 7.64 -6.46 -5.23
C HIS A 114 8.07 -6.35 -6.71
N LYS A 115 7.23 -6.79 -7.65
CA LYS A 115 7.44 -6.58 -9.09
C LYS A 115 6.88 -5.23 -9.58
N VAL A 116 6.19 -4.46 -8.73
CA VAL A 116 5.74 -3.11 -9.08
C VAL A 116 6.93 -2.14 -9.02
N PRO A 117 7.13 -1.30 -10.05
CA PRO A 117 8.19 -0.29 -10.01
C PRO A 117 8.03 0.62 -8.79
N LYS A 118 9.12 0.81 -8.03
CA LYS A 118 9.15 1.68 -6.84
C LYS A 118 8.07 1.33 -5.79
N TRP A 119 7.71 0.05 -5.67
CA TRP A 119 6.72 -0.46 -4.71
C TRP A 119 7.00 -0.11 -3.23
N THR A 120 8.24 0.23 -2.89
CA THR A 120 8.61 0.69 -1.54
C THR A 120 8.08 2.08 -1.22
N LYS A 121 7.74 2.89 -2.23
CA LYS A 121 7.19 4.25 -2.10
C LYS A 121 5.72 4.33 -2.50
N ILE A 122 5.33 3.63 -3.57
CA ILE A 122 3.94 3.64 -4.06
C ILE A 122 3.03 2.90 -3.07
N SER A 123 1.87 3.49 -2.76
CA SER A 123 0.84 2.84 -1.95
C SER A 123 -0.25 2.24 -2.82
N ILE A 124 -0.45 0.93 -2.73
CA ILE A 124 -1.52 0.20 -3.44
C ILE A 124 -2.17 -0.73 -2.43
N ARG A 125 -3.39 -0.39 -1.99
CA ARG A 125 -4.08 -1.08 -0.89
C ARG A 125 -5.28 -1.89 -1.34
N LYS A 126 -6.03 -1.37 -2.31
CA LYS A 126 -7.30 -1.94 -2.77
C LYS A 126 -7.16 -2.51 -4.17
N THR A 127 -7.55 -3.77 -4.32
CA THR A 127 -7.65 -4.46 -5.61
C THR A 127 -9.13 -4.55 -6.03
N PRO A 128 -9.44 -4.83 -7.31
CA PRO A 128 -10.81 -5.06 -7.76
C PRO A 128 -11.46 -6.22 -6.97
N LYS A 129 -12.75 -6.08 -6.61
CA LYS A 129 -13.43 -6.93 -5.61
C LYS A 129 -13.37 -8.44 -5.88
N PHE A 130 -13.40 -8.85 -7.14
CA PHE A 130 -13.50 -10.25 -7.55
C PHE A 130 -12.26 -10.75 -8.31
N PHE A 131 -11.13 -10.05 -8.19
CA PHE A 131 -9.87 -10.38 -8.86
C PHE A 131 -8.72 -10.51 -7.83
#